data_AF-A0A6V7J994-F1
#
_entry.id   AF-A0A6V7J994-F1
#
_cell.length_a   1.000
_cell.length_b   1.000
_cell.length_c   1.000
_cell.angle_alpha   90.00
_cell.angle_beta   90.00
_cell.angle_gamma   90.00
#
_symmetry.space_group_name_H-M   'P 1'
#
loop_
_entity.id
_entity.type
_entity.pdbx_description
1 polymer ?
#
loop_
_entity_poly.entity_id
_entity_poly.type
_entity_poly.pdbx_seq_one_letter_code
_entity_poly.pdbx_strand_id
1 'polypeptide(L)' 'SEVDIWSMGVLLYALLCGFLPFDDNSIEHLYRKIL' A
#
# COMPACT_ATOMS: atom_id res chain seq x y z
N SER A 1 -11.74 10.76 -6.95
CA SER A 1 -12.17 9.54 -6.21
C SER A 1 -11.33 8.30 -6.53
N GLU A 2 -10.50 8.29 -7.58
CA GLU A 2 -9.63 7.15 -7.92
C GLU A 2 -8.62 6.80 -6.81
N VAL A 3 -8.11 7.82 -6.12
CA VAL A 3 -7.21 7.67 -4.96
C VAL A 3 -7.88 6.94 -3.80
N ASP A 4 -9.18 7.14 -3.61
CA ASP A 4 -9.94 6.47 -2.54
C ASP A 4 -10.05 4.96 -2.82
N ILE A 5 -10.26 4.60 -4.09
CA ILE A 5 -10.34 3.19 -4.54
C ILE A 5 -8.98 2.50 -4.38
N TRP A 6 -7.90 3.16 -4.77
CA TRP A 6 -6.54 2.66 -4.59
C TRP A 6 -6.23 2.42 -3.10
N SER A 7 -6.55 3.40 -2.26
CA SER A 7 -6.32 3.33 -0.81
C SER A 7 -7.14 2.21 -0.15
N MET A 8 -8.40 2.02 -0.57
CA MET A 8 -9.24 0.93 -0.09
C MET A 8 -8.75 -0.45 -0.54
N GLY A 9 -8.15 -0.57 -1.72
CA GLY A 9 -7.53 -1.81 -2.19
C GLY A 9 -6.32 -2.22 -1.33
N VAL A 10 -5.45 -1.27 -1.01
CA VAL A 10 -4.30 -1.49 -0.12
C VAL A 10 -4.77 -1.87 1.29
N LEU A 11 -5.79 -1.19 1.82
CA LEU A 11 -6.37 -1.50 3.12
C LEU A 11 -7.00 -2.90 3.15
N LEU A 12 -7.77 -3.26 2.12
CA LEU A 12 -8.39 -4.59 2.02
C LEU A 12 -7.33 -5.70 1.96
N TYR A 13 -6.24 -5.49 1.22
CA TYR A 13 -5.12 -6.42 1.17
C TYR A 13 -4.51 -6.65 2.56
N ALA A 14 -4.26 -5.57 3.30
CA ALA A 14 -3.72 -5.67 4.66
C ALA A 14 -4.67 -6.43 5.60
N LEU A 15 -5.99 -6.21 5.48
CA LEU A 15 -6.99 -6.92 6.28
C LEU A 15 -7.09 -8.42 5.97
N LEU A 16 -6.87 -8.81 4.72
CA LEU A 16 -6.96 -10.22 4.29
C LEU A 16 -5.65 -10.99 4.52
N CYS A 17 -4.52 -10.36 4.23
CA CYS A 17 -3.20 -11.01 4.24
C CYS A 17 -2.44 -10.78 5.56
N GLY A 18 -2.81 -9.76 6.34
CA GLY A 18 -2.16 -9.42 7.62
C GLY A 18 -0.82 -8.70 7.48
N PHE A 19 -0.45 -8.27 6.27
CA PHE A 19 0.76 -7.50 5.99
C PHE A 19 0.50 -6.46 4.90
N LEU A 20 1.26 -5.36 4.88
CA LEU A 20 1.11 -4.34 3.85
C LEU A 20 1.77 -4.80 2.54
N PRO A 21 1.16 -4.52 1.38
CA PRO A 21 1.74 -4.88 0.08
C PRO A 21 3.03 -4.08 -0.20
N PHE A 22 3.15 -2.90 0.41
CA PHE A 22 4.32 -2.04 0.36
C PHE A 22 4.71 -1.69 1.81
N ASP A 23 5.57 -2.51 2.39
CA ASP A 23 6.22 -2.21 3.68
C ASP A 23 7.72 -2.17 3.43
N ASP A 24 8.32 -1.00 3.58
CA ASP A 24 9.76 -0.83 3.44
C ASP A 24 10.25 0.17 4.49
N ASN A 25 11.39 -0.13 5.11
CA ASN A 25 11.95 0.67 6.20
C ASN A 25 12.48 2.01 5.72
N SER A 26 12.69 2.17 4.41
CA SER A 26 13.08 3.43 3.79
C SER A 26 11.92 4.01 2.99
N ILE A 27 11.50 5.21 3.37
CA ILE A 27 10.44 5.97 2.68
C ILE A 27 10.79 6.15 1.20
N GLU A 28 12.07 6.31 0.85
CA GLU A 28 12.51 6.41 -0.54
C GLU A 28 12.21 5.13 -1.34
N HIS A 29 12.43 3.96 -0.75
CA HIS A 29 12.16 2.67 -1.38
C HIS A 29 10.66 2.39 -1.46
N LEU A 30 9.91 2.81 -0.44
CA LEU A 30 8.45 2.72 -0.42
C LEU A 30 7.83 3.54 -1.57
N TYR A 31 8.25 4.80 -1.76
CA TYR A 31 7.76 5.63 -2.86
C TYR A 31 8.06 5.04 -4.23
N ARG A 32 9.24 4.42 -4.43
CA ARG A 32 9.59 3.73 -5.68
C ARG A 32 8.74 2.50 -5.99
N LYS A 33 8.11 1.89 -4.98
CA LYS A 33 7.22 0.72 -5.16
C LYS A 33 5.77 1.13 -5.44
N ILE A 34 5.40 2.36 -5.06
CA ILE A 34 4.04 2.92 -5.19
C ILE A 34 3.87 3.72 -6.49
N LEU A 35 4.95 4.35 -6.99
CA LEU A 35 5.02 5.04 -8.29
C LEU A 35 5.18 4.08 -9.47
#